data_AF-A0A358XXR3-F1
#
_entry.id   AF-A0A358XXR3-F1
#
_cell.length_a   1.000
_cell.length_b   1.000
_cell.length_c   1.000
_cell.angle_alpha   90.00
_cell.angle_beta   90.00
_cell.angle_gamma   90.00
#
_symmetry.space_group_name_H-M   'P 1'
#
loop_
_entity.id
_entity.type
_entity.pdbx_description
1 polymer ?
#
loop_
_entity_poly.entity_id
_entity_poly.type
_entity_poly.pdbx_seq_one_letter_code
_entity_poly.pdbx_strand_id
1 'polypeptide(L)'
;MKENYGFVGKEFGRSFKPQGSDEELDHFGNIIAERMEGKRSGIGASEETLPIFESLYIDTLEVLEDHFTTTPYLFGGRPSVADFALMGPLFGHLARDPQPSLIMKQRAPRVFRWTESMNTPDTHSPEFADFEPQFTANDILPGRTQDLLLLCIEAAGESLPRTAEMYNSWASTRLDDPTDTMVSKDQDEPSIGTYSTILRGVEIQNQAGLYQLWTHQRALDWFESLSPENKNEGRAFLRQLNAESLVDIKLDRRLTRVNSHIALGAI
;
A
#
# COMPACT_ATOMS: atom_id res chain seq x y z
N MET A 1 1.21 14.28 -18.17
CA MET A 1 2.41 13.44 -17.99
C MET A 1 3.72 14.15 -18.34
N LYS A 2 3.99 14.66 -19.55
CA LYS A 2 5.30 15.31 -19.87
C LYS A 2 5.67 16.47 -18.93
N GLU A 3 4.67 17.24 -18.49
CA GLU A 3 4.85 18.40 -17.61
C GLU A 3 5.34 18.05 -16.19
N ASN A 4 5.19 16.79 -15.74
CA ASN A 4 5.61 16.35 -14.40
C ASN A 4 7.06 15.86 -14.32
N TYR A 5 7.63 15.36 -15.42
CA TYR A 5 8.93 14.70 -15.38
C TYR A 5 10.05 15.59 -14.85
N GLY A 6 10.00 16.90 -15.16
CA GLY A 6 10.97 17.86 -14.63
C GLY A 6 10.87 18.05 -13.12
N PHE A 7 9.66 18.08 -12.55
CA PHE A 7 9.47 18.12 -11.11
C PHE A 7 9.93 16.82 -10.45
N VAL A 8 9.44 15.68 -10.93
CA VAL A 8 9.71 14.37 -10.35
C VAL A 8 11.21 14.03 -10.41
N GLY A 9 11.87 14.30 -11.54
CA GLY A 9 13.32 14.10 -11.68
C GLY A 9 14.10 14.91 -10.65
N LYS A 10 13.80 16.20 -10.51
CA LYS A 10 14.47 17.05 -9.51
C LYS A 10 14.17 16.63 -8.07
N GLU A 11 12.97 16.13 -7.76
CA GLU A 11 12.65 15.59 -6.43
C GLU A 11 13.42 14.31 -6.11
N PHE A 12 13.58 13.42 -7.10
CA PHE A 12 14.47 12.27 -6.94
C PHE A 12 15.92 12.70 -6.70
N GLY A 13 16.41 13.67 -7.47
CA GLY A 13 17.75 14.24 -7.26
C GLY A 13 17.93 14.77 -5.83
N ARG A 14 16.94 15.49 -5.29
CA ARG A 14 16.99 16.05 -3.93
C ARG A 14 17.02 14.99 -2.83
N SER A 15 16.52 13.79 -3.08
CA SER A 15 16.63 12.68 -2.12
C SER A 15 18.09 12.26 -1.86
N PHE A 16 19.00 12.50 -2.82
CA PHE A 16 20.43 12.17 -2.71
C PHE A 16 21.32 13.40 -2.53
N LYS A 17 20.96 14.52 -3.17
CA LYS A 17 21.66 15.80 -3.10
C LYS A 17 20.67 16.93 -2.75
N PRO A 18 20.21 17.04 -1.49
CA PRO A 18 19.18 18.02 -1.11
C PRO A 18 19.51 19.48 -1.46
N GLN A 19 20.80 19.82 -1.46
CA GLN A 19 21.33 21.15 -1.76
C GLN A 19 22.11 21.20 -3.09
N GLY A 20 21.93 20.18 -3.94
CA GLY A 20 22.64 20.07 -5.22
C GLY A 20 22.24 21.18 -6.19
N SER A 21 23.15 21.50 -7.10
CA SER A 21 22.86 22.32 -8.28
C SER A 21 21.84 21.63 -9.19
N ASP A 22 21.18 22.38 -10.07
CA ASP A 22 20.22 21.81 -11.04
C ASP A 22 20.84 20.67 -11.87
N GLU A 23 22.13 20.78 -12.26
CA GLU A 23 22.85 19.73 -12.98
C GLU A 23 23.03 18.44 -12.15
N GLU A 24 23.38 18.57 -10.87
CA GLU A 24 23.48 17.42 -9.96
C GLU A 24 22.11 16.79 -9.72
N LEU A 25 21.07 17.61 -9.54
CA LEU A 25 19.70 17.13 -9.34
C LEU A 25 19.19 16.37 -10.56
N ASP A 26 19.44 16.86 -11.77
CA ASP A 26 19.05 16.18 -13.01
C ASP A 26 19.85 14.87 -13.19
N HIS A 27 21.15 14.86 -12.88
CA HIS A 27 21.97 13.65 -12.96
C HIS A 27 21.45 12.52 -12.05
N PHE A 28 21.33 12.79 -10.74
CA PHE A 28 20.83 11.80 -9.79
C PHE A 28 19.34 11.50 -10.02
N GLY A 29 18.57 12.50 -10.42
CA GLY A 29 17.15 12.38 -10.75
C GLY A 29 16.89 11.38 -11.87
N ASN A 30 17.65 11.46 -12.97
CA ASN A 30 17.51 10.56 -14.11
C ASN A 30 17.82 9.10 -13.76
N ILE A 31 18.88 8.85 -12.96
CA ILE A 31 19.24 7.49 -12.51
C ILE A 31 18.07 6.85 -11.75
N ILE A 32 17.42 7.61 -10.86
CA ILE A 32 16.30 7.10 -10.07
C ILE A 32 15.03 7.00 -10.90
N ALA A 33 14.76 7.97 -11.79
CA ALA A 33 13.62 7.92 -12.69
C ALA A 33 13.66 6.67 -13.59
N GLU A 34 14.83 6.32 -14.15
CA GLU A 34 15.02 5.09 -14.92
C GLU A 34 14.74 3.84 -14.08
N ARG A 35 15.23 3.79 -12.84
CA ARG A 35 14.94 2.68 -11.92
C ARG A 35 13.44 2.56 -11.60
N MET A 36 12.76 3.69 -11.40
CA MET A 36 11.33 3.72 -11.07
C MET A 36 10.45 3.37 -12.28
N GLU A 37 10.82 3.82 -13.48
CA GLU A 37 10.14 3.44 -14.73
C GLU A 37 10.20 1.92 -14.93
N GLY A 38 11.34 1.28 -14.61
CA GLY A 38 11.49 -0.17 -14.64
C GLY A 38 10.56 -0.93 -13.68
N LYS A 39 10.04 -0.30 -12.62
CA LYS A 39 9.07 -0.90 -11.69
C LYS A 39 7.62 -0.83 -12.20
N ARG A 40 7.31 0.08 -13.14
CA ARG A 40 5.94 0.33 -13.63
C ARG A 40 5.32 -0.89 -14.30
N SER A 41 6.08 -1.61 -15.11
CA SER A 41 5.61 -2.85 -15.74
C SER A 41 5.35 -3.97 -14.72
N GLY A 42 6.09 -3.99 -13.61
CA GLY A 42 5.92 -4.99 -12.55
C GLY A 42 4.60 -4.88 -11.77
N ILE A 43 3.97 -3.71 -11.80
CA ILE A 43 2.66 -3.46 -11.19
C ILE A 43 1.51 -3.52 -12.21
N GLY A 44 1.76 -4.05 -13.41
CA GLY A 44 0.73 -4.25 -14.44
C GLY A 44 0.26 -2.98 -15.13
N ALA A 45 1.01 -1.88 -15.04
CA ALA A 45 0.67 -0.64 -15.72
C ALA A 45 0.93 -0.74 -17.23
N SER A 46 -0.12 -0.54 -18.02
CA SER A 46 -0.12 -0.48 -19.49
C SER A 46 -1.09 0.61 -19.95
N GLU A 47 -1.12 0.92 -21.24
CA GLU A 47 -2.10 1.89 -21.78
C GLU A 47 -3.56 1.50 -21.47
N GLU A 48 -3.84 0.20 -21.41
CA GLU A 48 -5.18 -0.34 -21.16
C GLU A 48 -5.56 -0.31 -19.66
N THR A 49 -4.59 -0.49 -18.76
CA THR A 49 -4.85 -0.55 -17.31
C THR A 49 -4.82 0.81 -16.63
N LEU A 50 -4.16 1.80 -17.24
CA LEU A 50 -4.06 3.16 -16.68
C LEU A 50 -5.42 3.80 -16.36
N PRO A 51 -6.43 3.78 -17.25
CA PRO A 51 -7.76 4.32 -16.92
C PRO A 51 -8.41 3.63 -15.71
N ILE A 52 -8.13 2.33 -15.51
CA ILE A 52 -8.64 1.58 -14.35
C ILE A 52 -7.97 2.06 -13.07
N PHE A 53 -6.64 2.22 -13.07
CA PHE A 53 -5.92 2.75 -11.91
C PHE A 53 -6.30 4.21 -11.59
N GLU A 54 -6.50 5.04 -12.61
CA GLU A 54 -7.03 6.40 -12.42
C GLU A 54 -8.43 6.36 -11.81
N SER A 55 -9.32 5.47 -12.26
CA SER A 55 -10.66 5.33 -11.69
C SER A 55 -10.63 4.89 -10.21
N LEU A 56 -9.77 3.94 -9.85
CA LEU A 56 -9.59 3.53 -8.45
C LEU A 56 -9.06 4.66 -7.57
N TYR A 57 -8.15 5.48 -8.11
CA TYR A 57 -7.67 6.67 -7.40
C TYR A 57 -8.82 7.66 -7.14
N ILE A 58 -9.64 7.93 -8.15
CA ILE A 58 -10.82 8.80 -8.00
C ILE A 58 -11.80 8.23 -6.96
N ASP A 59 -12.14 6.94 -7.03
CA ASP A 59 -13.07 6.32 -6.08
C ASP A 59 -12.52 6.37 -4.65
N THR A 60 -11.21 6.14 -4.49
CA THR A 60 -10.51 6.27 -3.20
C THR A 60 -10.62 7.69 -2.65
N LEU A 61 -10.41 8.70 -3.50
CA LEU A 61 -10.55 10.09 -3.12
C LEU A 61 -11.98 10.44 -2.70
N GLU A 62 -12.98 9.95 -3.43
CA GLU A 62 -14.40 10.21 -3.11
C GLU A 62 -14.80 9.57 -1.78
N VAL A 63 -14.38 8.32 -1.54
CA VAL A 63 -14.63 7.62 -0.27
C VAL A 63 -13.96 8.34 0.91
N LEU A 64 -12.70 8.73 0.76
CA LEU A 64 -11.97 9.42 1.83
C LEU A 64 -12.47 10.85 2.06
N GLU A 65 -12.83 11.58 0.99
CA GLU A 65 -13.42 12.91 1.10
C GLU A 65 -14.71 12.87 1.91
N ASP A 66 -15.57 11.88 1.66
CA ASP A 66 -16.81 11.67 2.41
C ASP A 66 -16.52 11.23 3.85
N HIS A 67 -15.56 10.32 4.07
CA HIS A 67 -15.16 9.89 5.41
C HIS A 67 -14.70 11.07 6.29
N PHE A 68 -13.83 11.93 5.75
CA PHE A 68 -13.29 13.08 6.45
C PHE A 68 -14.28 14.24 6.63
N THR A 69 -15.56 14.08 6.26
CA THR A 69 -16.62 15.02 6.66
C THR A 69 -17.02 14.87 8.12
N THR A 70 -16.85 13.68 8.70
CA THR A 70 -17.38 13.35 10.04
C THR A 70 -16.33 12.82 10.99
N THR A 71 -15.20 12.32 10.50
CA THR A 71 -14.17 11.66 11.33
C THR A 71 -12.78 12.18 10.92
N PRO A 72 -11.88 12.54 11.86
CA PRO A 72 -10.57 13.09 11.51
C PRO A 72 -9.53 12.06 11.04
N TYR A 73 -9.68 10.78 11.41
CA TYR A 73 -8.82 9.66 11.01
C TYR A 73 -9.66 8.41 10.75
N LEU A 74 -9.10 7.41 10.06
CA LEU A 74 -9.86 6.23 9.60
C LEU A 74 -10.68 5.50 10.67
N PHE A 75 -10.21 5.47 11.92
CA PHE A 75 -10.90 4.77 13.01
C PHE A 75 -11.34 5.68 14.16
N GLY A 76 -11.31 7.00 14.01
CA GLY A 76 -11.77 7.92 15.04
C GLY A 76 -10.91 9.17 15.18
N GLY A 77 -10.68 9.61 16.43
CA GLY A 77 -10.03 10.88 16.78
C GLY A 77 -8.50 10.86 16.82
N ARG A 78 -7.86 9.72 16.55
CA ARG A 78 -6.40 9.61 16.52
C ARG A 78 -5.92 8.74 15.35
N PRO A 79 -4.70 8.96 14.82
CA PRO A 79 -4.18 8.17 13.72
C PRO A 79 -3.93 6.71 14.13
N SER A 80 -4.13 5.82 13.18
CA SER A 80 -3.91 4.38 13.30
C SER A 80 -2.81 3.88 12.37
N VAL A 81 -2.48 2.59 12.47
CA VAL A 81 -1.55 1.93 11.53
C VAL A 81 -2.04 2.06 10.08
N ALA A 82 -3.36 2.06 9.84
CA ALA A 82 -3.90 2.22 8.50
C ALA A 82 -3.72 3.66 7.97
N ASP A 83 -3.86 4.68 8.82
CA ASP A 83 -3.59 6.08 8.44
C ASP A 83 -2.12 6.24 8.03
N PHE A 84 -1.19 5.67 8.79
CA PHE A 84 0.24 5.68 8.45
C PHE A 84 0.56 4.89 7.17
N ALA A 85 -0.14 3.78 6.93
CA ALA A 85 0.01 3.01 5.70
C ALA A 85 -0.47 3.80 4.47
N LEU A 86 -1.61 4.49 4.57
CA LEU A 86 -2.15 5.35 3.50
C LEU A 86 -1.28 6.57 3.22
N MET A 87 -0.61 7.13 4.24
CA MET A 87 0.28 8.29 4.06
C MET A 87 1.41 8.02 3.06
N GLY A 88 1.94 6.80 3.00
CA GLY A 88 2.97 6.43 2.03
C GLY A 88 2.59 6.79 0.58
N PRO A 89 1.55 6.18 0.01
CA PRO A 89 1.10 6.49 -1.34
C PRO A 89 0.39 7.85 -1.46
N LEU A 90 -0.52 8.19 -0.56
CA LEU A 90 -1.32 9.42 -0.70
C LEU A 90 -0.46 10.68 -0.59
N PHE A 91 0.49 10.74 0.34
CA PHE A 91 1.38 11.89 0.44
C PHE A 91 2.57 11.78 -0.52
N GLY A 92 3.31 10.66 -0.45
CA GLY A 92 4.57 10.48 -1.15
C GLY A 92 4.45 10.49 -2.67
N HIS A 93 3.38 9.90 -3.21
CA HIS A 93 3.18 9.76 -4.65
C HIS A 93 2.10 10.71 -5.20
N LEU A 94 1.05 11.00 -4.44
CA LEU A 94 -0.14 11.67 -4.99
C LEU A 94 -0.24 13.15 -4.59
N ALA A 95 -0.08 13.50 -3.31
CA ALA A 95 -0.23 14.88 -2.85
C ALA A 95 0.98 15.76 -3.19
N ARG A 96 2.17 15.17 -3.31
CA ARG A 96 3.42 15.88 -3.68
C ARG A 96 3.59 16.07 -5.19
N ASP A 97 3.13 15.12 -6.00
CA ASP A 97 3.27 15.21 -7.45
C ASP A 97 2.22 16.21 -8.02
N PRO A 98 2.63 17.25 -8.78
CA PRO A 98 1.74 18.30 -9.27
C PRO A 98 0.44 17.82 -9.94
N GLN A 99 0.50 16.79 -10.79
CA GLN A 99 -0.67 16.34 -11.55
C GLN A 99 -1.72 15.61 -10.68
N PRO A 100 -1.40 14.50 -9.98
CA PRO A 100 -2.35 13.86 -9.07
C PRO A 100 -2.71 14.75 -7.86
N SER A 101 -1.82 15.67 -7.43
CA SER A 101 -2.12 16.64 -6.37
C SER A 101 -3.18 17.63 -6.79
N LEU A 102 -3.15 18.11 -8.04
CA LEU A 102 -4.20 18.97 -8.57
C LEU A 102 -5.56 18.26 -8.54
N ILE A 103 -5.61 16.99 -8.93
CA ILE A 103 -6.82 16.16 -8.86
C ILE A 103 -7.32 16.05 -7.41
N MET A 104 -6.42 15.71 -6.47
CA MET A 104 -6.76 15.59 -5.05
C MET A 104 -7.32 16.90 -4.49
N LYS A 105 -6.66 18.03 -4.75
CA LYS A 105 -7.11 19.35 -4.29
C LYS A 105 -8.46 19.77 -4.85
N GLN A 106 -8.76 19.40 -6.11
CA GLN A 106 -10.02 19.75 -6.77
C GLN A 106 -11.18 18.86 -6.34
N ARG A 107 -10.95 17.56 -6.16
CA ARG A 107 -12.01 16.58 -5.90
C ARG A 107 -12.16 16.19 -4.44
N ALA A 108 -11.07 16.21 -3.68
CA ALA A 108 -11.00 15.70 -2.32
C ALA A 108 -10.13 16.60 -1.42
N PRO A 109 -10.53 17.88 -1.23
CA PRO A 109 -9.73 18.85 -0.46
C PRO A 109 -9.53 18.46 1.00
N ARG A 110 -10.44 17.69 1.62
CA ARG A 110 -10.25 17.18 3.00
C ARG A 110 -9.20 16.09 3.05
N VAL A 111 -9.12 15.26 2.02
CA VAL A 111 -8.03 14.27 1.88
C VAL A 111 -6.70 14.98 1.76
N PHE A 112 -6.60 16.03 0.93
CA PHE A 112 -5.37 16.82 0.81
C PHE A 112 -4.97 17.43 2.16
N ARG A 113 -5.91 18.08 2.87
CA ARG A 113 -5.67 18.63 4.22
C ARG A 113 -5.28 17.56 5.25
N TRP A 114 -5.87 16.37 5.16
CA TRP A 114 -5.51 15.24 6.01
C TRP A 114 -4.05 14.83 5.77
N THR A 115 -3.57 14.81 4.51
CA THR A 115 -2.14 14.55 4.23
C THR A 115 -1.20 15.59 4.82
N GLU A 116 -1.59 16.88 4.83
CA GLU A 116 -0.82 17.94 5.47
C GLU A 116 -0.81 17.76 6.99
N SER A 117 -1.97 17.49 7.57
CA SER A 117 -2.16 17.33 9.02
C SER A 117 -1.39 16.13 9.58
N MET A 118 -1.38 15.01 8.87
CA MET A 118 -0.62 13.80 9.24
C MET A 118 0.91 14.01 9.27
N ASN A 119 1.42 15.09 8.66
CA ASN A 119 2.84 15.47 8.75
C ASN A 119 3.15 16.38 9.95
N THR A 120 2.15 16.69 10.78
CA THR A 120 2.30 17.50 11.98
C THR A 120 1.88 16.72 13.23
N PRO A 121 2.55 16.92 14.38
CA PRO A 121 2.22 16.19 15.61
C PRO A 121 0.90 16.63 16.25
N ASP A 122 0.47 17.88 16.02
CA ASP A 122 -0.70 18.47 16.66
C ASP A 122 -1.72 18.88 15.60
N THR A 123 -2.78 18.08 15.42
CA THR A 123 -3.90 18.45 14.56
C THR A 123 -5.08 18.88 15.40
N HIS A 124 -5.14 20.16 15.74
CA HIS A 124 -6.40 20.80 16.14
C HIS A 124 -7.08 21.33 14.88
N SER A 125 -7.56 20.42 14.02
CA SER A 125 -8.40 20.84 12.90
C SER A 125 -9.62 21.53 13.50
N PRO A 126 -9.94 22.79 13.13
CA PRO A 126 -11.04 23.52 13.74
C PRO A 126 -12.39 22.80 13.58
N GLU A 127 -12.53 21.99 12.53
CA GLU A 127 -13.72 21.14 12.29
C GLU A 127 -13.88 20.00 13.31
N PHE A 128 -12.80 19.61 13.98
CA PHE A 128 -12.74 18.48 14.90
C PHE A 128 -12.23 18.89 16.29
N ALA A 129 -12.38 20.17 16.66
CA ALA A 129 -11.88 20.70 17.94
C ALA A 129 -12.46 19.96 19.16
N ASP A 130 -13.71 19.50 19.06
CA ASP A 130 -14.41 18.75 20.12
C ASP A 130 -14.32 17.22 19.94
N PHE A 131 -13.53 16.73 18.97
CA PHE A 131 -13.41 15.30 18.69
C PHE A 131 -12.38 14.66 19.62
N GLU A 132 -12.83 13.74 20.48
CA GLU A 132 -11.96 13.05 21.44
C GLU A 132 -10.85 12.23 20.75
N PRO A 133 -9.57 12.33 21.18
CA PRO A 133 -8.43 11.67 20.54
C PRO A 133 -8.35 10.18 20.85
N GLN A 134 -9.40 9.44 20.53
CA GLN A 134 -9.56 8.01 20.77
C GLN A 134 -10.13 7.31 19.53
N PHE A 135 -9.93 5.99 19.46
CA PHE A 135 -10.64 5.19 18.46
C PHE A 135 -12.13 5.11 18.79
N THR A 136 -12.93 4.91 17.74
CA THR A 136 -14.36 4.67 17.87
C THR A 136 -14.60 3.44 18.75
N ALA A 137 -15.50 3.57 19.72
CA ALA A 137 -15.73 2.52 20.70
C ALA A 137 -16.45 1.30 20.10
N ASN A 138 -16.35 0.16 20.78
CA ASN A 138 -17.05 -1.09 20.46
C ASN A 138 -16.74 -1.64 19.05
N ASP A 139 -15.52 -1.41 18.57
CA ASP A 139 -15.03 -1.87 17.26
C ASP A 139 -15.92 -1.46 16.07
N ILE A 140 -16.66 -0.35 16.23
CA ILE A 140 -17.46 0.23 15.15
C ILE A 140 -16.54 0.92 14.16
N LEU A 141 -16.69 0.62 12.88
CA LEU A 141 -16.02 1.32 11.79
C LEU A 141 -16.75 2.64 11.49
N PRO A 142 -16.13 3.82 11.69
CA PRO A 142 -16.79 5.10 11.47
C PRO A 142 -16.83 5.47 9.98
N GLY A 143 -17.79 6.31 9.61
CA GLY A 143 -17.88 6.90 8.26
C GLY A 143 -17.77 5.86 7.14
N ARG A 144 -16.86 6.10 6.19
CA ARG A 144 -16.65 5.24 5.01
C ARG A 144 -15.47 4.27 5.10
N THR A 145 -15.05 3.91 6.32
CA THR A 145 -13.86 3.06 6.51
C THR A 145 -14.02 1.67 5.91
N GLN A 146 -15.23 1.11 5.98
CA GLN A 146 -15.52 -0.18 5.35
C GLN A 146 -15.49 -0.08 3.81
N ASP A 147 -15.97 1.04 3.23
CA ASP A 147 -15.92 1.26 1.78
C ASP A 147 -14.48 1.34 1.27
N LEU A 148 -13.59 1.99 2.03
CA LEU A 148 -12.17 2.02 1.72
C LEU A 148 -11.58 0.60 1.72
N LEU A 149 -11.92 -0.22 2.73
CA LEU A 149 -11.47 -1.61 2.79
C LEU A 149 -11.97 -2.40 1.57
N LEU A 150 -13.22 -2.19 1.14
CA LEU A 150 -13.76 -2.81 -0.07
C LEU A 150 -12.98 -2.42 -1.32
N LEU A 151 -12.57 -1.15 -1.47
CA LEU A 151 -11.69 -0.73 -2.59
C LEU A 151 -10.32 -1.42 -2.53
N CYS A 152 -9.73 -1.57 -1.34
CA CYS A 152 -8.48 -2.32 -1.18
C CYS A 152 -8.64 -3.80 -1.55
N ILE A 153 -9.76 -4.43 -1.16
CA ILE A 153 -10.08 -5.82 -1.53
C ILE A 153 -10.31 -5.95 -3.04
N GLU A 154 -11.02 -5.01 -3.65
CA GLU A 154 -11.21 -4.99 -5.11
C GLU A 154 -9.86 -4.93 -5.84
N ALA A 155 -8.96 -4.04 -5.40
CA ALA A 155 -7.69 -3.80 -6.07
C ALA A 155 -6.64 -4.91 -5.84
N ALA A 156 -6.61 -5.54 -4.66
CA ALA A 156 -5.51 -6.42 -4.25
C ALA A 156 -5.95 -7.71 -3.52
N GLY A 157 -7.25 -7.94 -3.32
CA GLY A 157 -7.76 -9.07 -2.54
C GLY A 157 -7.41 -10.43 -3.15
N GLU A 158 -7.40 -10.55 -4.49
CA GLU A 158 -6.99 -11.78 -5.17
C GLU A 158 -5.46 -11.94 -5.23
N SER A 159 -4.71 -10.84 -5.32
CA SER A 159 -3.26 -10.90 -5.59
C SER A 159 -2.47 -11.52 -4.44
N LEU A 160 -2.85 -11.27 -3.19
CA LEU A 160 -2.17 -11.80 -2.01
C LEU A 160 -2.26 -13.35 -1.91
N PRO A 161 -3.45 -13.99 -1.91
CA PRO A 161 -3.55 -15.45 -1.92
C PRO A 161 -2.87 -16.10 -3.12
N ARG A 162 -3.02 -15.55 -4.32
CA ARG A 162 -2.35 -16.06 -5.53
C ARG A 162 -0.83 -16.04 -5.41
N THR A 163 -0.28 -14.94 -4.89
CA THR A 163 1.16 -14.82 -4.66
C THR A 163 1.63 -15.82 -3.61
N ALA A 164 0.84 -16.07 -2.57
CA ALA A 164 1.16 -17.08 -1.54
C ALA A 164 1.16 -18.51 -2.11
N GLU A 165 0.19 -18.87 -2.95
CA GLU A 165 0.14 -20.19 -3.63
C GLU A 165 1.40 -20.43 -4.50
N MET A 166 1.77 -19.42 -5.29
CA MET A 166 2.99 -19.47 -6.09
C MET A 166 4.24 -19.55 -5.21
N TYR A 167 4.26 -18.81 -4.10
CA TYR A 167 5.36 -18.83 -3.15
C TYR A 167 5.54 -20.18 -2.50
N ASN A 168 4.48 -20.82 -2.02
CA ASN A 168 4.55 -22.15 -1.43
C ASN A 168 5.06 -23.19 -2.43
N SER A 169 4.57 -23.13 -3.67
CA SER A 169 5.08 -23.98 -4.75
C SER A 169 6.59 -23.80 -4.97
N TRP A 170 7.05 -22.55 -5.00
CA TRP A 170 8.47 -22.20 -5.17
C TRP A 170 9.34 -22.54 -3.94
N ALA A 171 8.79 -22.39 -2.73
CA ALA A 171 9.47 -22.63 -1.47
C ALA A 171 9.57 -24.13 -1.15
N SER A 172 8.64 -24.95 -1.65
CA SER A 172 8.64 -26.41 -1.46
C SER A 172 9.91 -27.09 -1.97
N THR A 173 10.58 -26.51 -2.97
CA THR A 173 11.85 -27.02 -3.51
C THR A 173 13.08 -26.45 -2.78
N ARG A 174 12.88 -25.74 -1.67
CA ARG A 174 13.88 -24.98 -0.90
C ARG A 174 13.70 -25.17 0.61
N LEU A 175 13.12 -26.28 1.04
CA LEU A 175 12.93 -26.57 2.46
C LEU A 175 14.26 -26.83 3.18
N ASP A 176 15.25 -27.40 2.48
CA ASP A 176 16.58 -27.67 3.03
C ASP A 176 17.53 -26.46 2.99
N ASP A 177 17.15 -25.37 2.30
CA ASP A 177 17.96 -24.16 2.26
C ASP A 177 18.07 -23.55 3.68
N PRO A 178 19.24 -23.03 4.09
CA PRO A 178 19.39 -22.37 5.38
C PRO A 178 18.46 -21.16 5.51
N THR A 179 17.98 -20.90 6.73
CA THR A 179 17.38 -19.59 7.07
C THR A 179 18.36 -18.47 6.75
N ASP A 180 17.83 -17.29 6.42
CA ASP A 180 18.56 -16.10 6.00
C ASP A 180 19.25 -16.24 4.62
N THR A 181 18.92 -17.29 3.86
CA THR A 181 19.30 -17.37 2.44
C THR A 181 18.52 -16.31 1.65
N MET A 182 19.23 -15.32 1.10
CA MET A 182 18.62 -14.29 0.24
C MET A 182 17.96 -14.93 -0.98
N VAL A 183 16.72 -14.52 -1.27
CA VAL A 183 15.98 -15.03 -2.45
C VAL A 183 16.60 -14.51 -3.75
N SER A 184 17.10 -13.27 -3.73
CA SER A 184 17.88 -12.67 -4.81
C SER A 184 19.04 -11.85 -4.21
N LYS A 185 20.19 -11.86 -4.90
CA LYS A 185 21.34 -11.01 -4.54
C LYS A 185 21.31 -9.65 -5.25
N ASP A 186 20.55 -9.55 -6.35
CA ASP A 186 20.52 -8.38 -7.22
C ASP A 186 19.28 -7.52 -7.01
N GLN A 187 18.21 -8.13 -6.46
CA GLN A 187 16.92 -7.47 -6.21
C GLN A 187 16.57 -7.57 -4.74
N ASP A 188 16.38 -6.42 -4.10
CA ASP A 188 15.96 -6.29 -2.71
C ASP A 188 14.54 -6.80 -2.48
N GLU A 189 13.65 -6.55 -3.45
CA GLU A 189 12.24 -6.94 -3.44
C GLU A 189 11.92 -7.87 -4.64
N PRO A 190 12.43 -9.12 -4.66
CA PRO A 190 12.28 -10.01 -5.80
C PRO A 190 10.84 -10.48 -5.98
N SER A 191 10.52 -10.85 -7.23
CA SER A 191 9.34 -11.64 -7.58
C SER A 191 9.75 -13.05 -8.00
N ILE A 192 8.84 -14.00 -7.84
CA ILE A 192 9.07 -15.43 -8.17
C ILE A 192 8.27 -15.90 -9.39
N GLY A 193 7.67 -14.96 -10.13
CA GLY A 193 6.86 -15.26 -11.30
C GLY A 193 5.87 -14.13 -11.60
N THR A 194 5.00 -14.38 -12.58
CA THR A 194 3.90 -13.48 -12.95
C THR A 194 2.60 -14.26 -13.10
N TYR A 195 1.47 -13.58 -12.94
CA TYR A 195 0.13 -14.12 -13.14
C TYR A 195 -0.82 -12.98 -13.54
N SER A 196 -1.93 -13.32 -14.19
CA SER A 196 -2.96 -12.34 -14.56
C SER A 196 -4.14 -12.38 -13.59
N THR A 197 -4.72 -11.22 -13.31
CA THR A 197 -6.03 -11.06 -12.63
C THR A 197 -6.94 -10.19 -13.48
N ILE A 198 -8.23 -10.17 -13.18
CA ILE A 198 -9.18 -9.25 -13.83
C ILE A 198 -9.58 -8.17 -12.83
N LEU A 199 -9.37 -6.91 -13.20
CA LEU A 199 -9.79 -5.75 -12.43
C LEU A 199 -10.69 -4.89 -13.31
N ARG A 200 -11.96 -4.72 -12.90
CA ARG A 200 -12.98 -3.96 -13.63
C ARG A 200 -13.11 -4.35 -15.12
N GLY A 201 -12.97 -5.65 -15.40
CA GLY A 201 -13.08 -6.21 -16.76
C GLY A 201 -11.81 -6.10 -17.61
N VAL A 202 -10.72 -5.56 -17.07
CA VAL A 202 -9.42 -5.47 -17.75
C VAL A 202 -8.45 -6.45 -17.12
N GLU A 203 -7.68 -7.15 -17.96
CA GLU A 203 -6.62 -8.04 -17.48
C GLU A 203 -5.43 -7.23 -16.96
N ILE A 204 -5.00 -7.53 -15.73
CA ILE A 204 -3.82 -6.95 -15.09
C ILE A 204 -2.74 -8.03 -14.99
N GLN A 205 -1.57 -7.78 -15.58
CA GLN A 205 -0.40 -8.62 -15.38
C GLN A 205 0.29 -8.26 -14.07
N ASN A 206 0.29 -9.18 -13.11
CA ASN A 206 0.88 -8.99 -11.78
C ASN A 206 2.21 -9.72 -11.67
N GLN A 207 3.12 -9.18 -10.86
CA GLN A 207 4.25 -9.93 -10.33
C GLN A 207 3.88 -10.64 -9.02
N ALA A 208 4.36 -11.87 -8.86
CA ALA A 208 4.34 -12.58 -7.58
C ALA A 208 5.47 -12.03 -6.67
N GLY A 209 5.32 -10.77 -6.25
CA GLY A 209 6.30 -10.05 -5.44
C GLY A 209 6.33 -10.57 -4.00
N LEU A 210 7.52 -10.80 -3.46
CA LEU A 210 7.66 -11.37 -2.11
C LEU A 210 7.55 -10.33 -0.99
N TYR A 211 7.77 -9.05 -1.29
CA TYR A 211 7.69 -7.98 -0.30
C TYR A 211 6.29 -7.90 0.36
N GLN A 212 5.23 -7.97 -0.44
CA GLN A 212 3.85 -7.92 0.07
C GLN A 212 3.51 -9.09 0.98
N LEU A 213 3.98 -10.31 0.66
CA LEU A 213 3.82 -11.47 1.54
C LEU A 213 4.61 -11.27 2.84
N TRP A 214 5.85 -10.80 2.74
CA TRP A 214 6.67 -10.52 3.91
C TRP A 214 5.99 -9.52 4.86
N THR A 215 5.41 -8.44 4.33
CA THR A 215 4.64 -7.48 5.14
C THR A 215 3.35 -8.08 5.69
N HIS A 216 2.64 -8.88 4.89
CA HIS A 216 1.34 -9.46 5.28
C HIS A 216 1.45 -10.47 6.42
N GLN A 217 2.60 -11.16 6.56
CA GLN A 217 2.87 -12.02 7.71
C GLN A 217 2.63 -11.31 9.06
N ARG A 218 2.88 -10.00 9.16
CA ARG A 218 2.62 -9.26 10.41
C ARG A 218 1.14 -9.20 10.75
N ALA A 219 0.29 -9.02 9.72
CA ALA A 219 -1.15 -9.03 9.89
C ALA A 219 -1.65 -10.43 10.26
N LEU A 220 -1.10 -11.48 9.64
CA LEU A 220 -1.40 -12.87 9.97
C LEU A 220 -0.96 -13.23 11.39
N ASP A 221 0.26 -12.88 11.80
CA ASP A 221 0.77 -13.12 13.15
C ASP A 221 -0.07 -12.39 14.21
N TRP A 222 -0.44 -11.13 13.95
CA TRP A 222 -1.34 -10.38 14.82
C TRP A 222 -2.72 -11.06 14.91
N PHE A 223 -3.29 -11.44 13.77
CA PHE A 223 -4.59 -12.12 13.71
C PHE A 223 -4.57 -13.44 14.49
N GLU A 224 -3.49 -14.21 14.36
CA GLU A 224 -3.28 -15.45 15.09
C GLU A 224 -3.07 -15.26 16.60
N SER A 225 -2.65 -14.07 17.03
CA SER A 225 -2.51 -13.74 18.46
C SER A 225 -3.83 -13.40 19.16
N LEU A 226 -4.92 -13.17 18.40
CA LEU A 226 -6.23 -12.80 18.94
C LEU A 226 -6.88 -13.97 19.71
N SER A 227 -7.82 -13.64 20.60
CA SER A 227 -8.66 -14.65 21.26
C SER A 227 -9.52 -15.41 20.24
N PRO A 228 -9.96 -16.65 20.54
CA PRO A 228 -10.86 -17.39 19.66
C PRO A 228 -12.13 -16.60 19.28
N GLU A 229 -12.67 -15.82 20.22
CA GLU A 229 -13.84 -14.96 20.00
C GLU A 229 -13.54 -13.89 18.95
N ASN A 230 -12.46 -13.12 19.13
CA ASN A 230 -12.07 -12.05 18.21
C ASN A 230 -11.66 -12.59 16.83
N LYS A 231 -11.02 -13.77 16.75
CA LYS A 231 -10.75 -14.44 15.47
C LYS A 231 -12.03 -14.78 14.73
N ASN A 232 -13.04 -15.31 15.44
CA ASN A 232 -14.31 -15.69 14.84
C ASN A 232 -15.09 -14.47 14.34
N GLU A 233 -15.09 -13.37 15.12
CA GLU A 233 -15.71 -12.10 14.72
C GLU A 233 -15.01 -11.49 13.50
N GLY A 234 -13.68 -11.39 13.53
CA GLY A 234 -12.89 -10.89 12.40
C GLY A 234 -13.08 -11.72 11.12
N ARG A 235 -13.13 -13.06 11.25
CA ARG A 235 -13.47 -13.96 10.13
C ARG A 235 -14.88 -13.74 9.61
N ALA A 236 -15.86 -13.61 10.50
CA ALA A 236 -17.24 -13.35 10.10
C ALA A 236 -17.36 -12.02 9.33
N PHE A 237 -16.66 -10.97 9.78
CA PHE A 237 -16.58 -9.68 9.10
C PHE A 237 -15.94 -9.82 7.71
N LEU A 238 -14.74 -10.41 7.62
CA LEU A 238 -14.06 -10.59 6.33
C LEU A 238 -14.86 -11.47 5.35
N ARG A 239 -15.60 -12.47 5.85
CA ARG A 239 -16.48 -13.29 5.03
C ARG A 239 -17.61 -12.48 4.40
N GLN A 240 -18.18 -11.51 5.10
CA GLN A 240 -19.19 -10.59 4.53
C GLN A 240 -18.64 -9.76 3.37
N LEU A 241 -17.33 -9.50 3.39
CA LEU A 241 -16.61 -8.76 2.35
C LEU A 241 -15.97 -9.67 1.27
N ASN A 242 -16.21 -11.00 1.32
CA ASN A 242 -15.56 -12.00 0.48
C ASN A 242 -14.01 -11.98 0.55
N ALA A 243 -13.47 -11.65 1.73
CA ALA A 243 -12.03 -11.45 1.96
C ALA A 243 -11.45 -12.37 3.04
N GLU A 244 -12.16 -13.45 3.42
CA GLU A 244 -11.68 -14.39 4.44
C GLU A 244 -10.36 -15.07 4.04
N SER A 245 -10.13 -15.26 2.74
CA SER A 245 -8.88 -15.83 2.20
C SER A 245 -7.64 -15.02 2.60
N LEU A 246 -7.77 -13.71 2.89
CA LEU A 246 -6.65 -12.87 3.30
C LEU A 246 -6.06 -13.30 4.65
N VAL A 247 -6.86 -13.89 5.55
CA VAL A 247 -6.39 -14.40 6.85
C VAL A 247 -6.17 -15.92 6.85
N ASP A 248 -6.47 -16.60 5.74
CA ASP A 248 -6.22 -18.04 5.56
C ASP A 248 -4.86 -18.36 4.95
N ILE A 249 -4.15 -17.33 4.46
CA ILE A 249 -2.82 -17.49 3.88
C ILE A 249 -1.89 -18.14 4.90
N LYS A 250 -1.29 -19.26 4.50
CA LYS A 250 -0.22 -19.94 5.23
C LYS A 250 0.96 -20.07 4.30
N LEU A 251 2.12 -19.59 4.74
CA LEU A 251 3.35 -19.76 4.00
C LEU A 251 4.04 -21.03 4.51
N ASP A 252 4.38 -21.95 3.60
CA ASP A 252 5.12 -23.19 3.93
C ASP A 252 6.51 -22.90 4.49
N ARG A 253 7.00 -21.69 4.22
CA ARG A 253 8.21 -21.13 4.81
C ARG A 253 8.01 -19.64 5.03
N ARG A 254 8.42 -19.12 6.17
CA ARG A 254 8.35 -17.68 6.45
C ARG A 254 9.29 -16.90 5.54
N LEU A 255 9.02 -15.62 5.37
CA LEU A 255 9.94 -14.66 4.76
C LEU A 255 10.60 -13.80 5.83
N THR A 256 11.88 -13.50 5.65
CA THR A 256 12.68 -12.59 6.49
C THR A 256 13.43 -11.57 5.61
N ARG A 257 14.27 -10.73 6.22
CA ARG A 257 15.21 -9.85 5.49
C ARG A 257 16.62 -9.98 6.02
N VAL A 258 17.58 -10.02 5.11
CA VAL A 258 19.00 -9.88 5.42
C VAL A 258 19.50 -8.61 4.77
N ASN A 259 19.97 -7.66 5.58
CA ASN A 259 20.18 -6.27 5.17
C ASN A 259 18.86 -5.68 4.62
N SER A 260 18.83 -5.40 3.32
CA SER A 260 17.63 -4.92 2.61
C SER A 260 16.99 -5.97 1.70
N HIS A 261 17.50 -7.20 1.63
CA HIS A 261 17.01 -8.20 0.68
C HIS A 261 16.04 -9.16 1.35
N ILE A 262 14.96 -9.51 0.64
CA ILE A 262 14.08 -10.61 1.05
C ILE A 262 14.88 -11.91 1.09
N ALA A 263 14.69 -12.68 2.17
CA ALA A 263 15.36 -13.94 2.43
C ALA A 263 14.39 -15.00 2.96
N LEU A 264 14.80 -16.26 2.87
CA LEU A 264 14.09 -17.40 3.43
C LEU A 264 14.12 -17.37 4.97
N GLY A 265 12.96 -17.44 5.59
CA GLY A 265 12.78 -17.55 7.03
C GLY A 265 12.71 -19.01 7.51
N ALA A 266 12.21 -19.20 8.72
CA ALA A 266 11.92 -20.52 9.28
C ALA A 266 10.72 -21.20 8.59
N ILE A 267 10.68 -22.52 8.64
CA ILE A 267 9.50 -23.33 8.25
C ILE A 267 8.47 -23.27 9.38
#